data_AF-A0A2N1WEF3-F1
#
_entry.id   AF-A0A2N1WEF3-F1
#
_cell.length_a   1.000
_cell.length_b   1.000
_cell.length_c   1.000
_cell.angle_alpha   90.00
_cell.angle_beta   90.00
_cell.angle_gamma   90.00
#
_symmetry.space_group_name_H-M   'P 1'
#
loop_
_entity.id
_entity.type
_entity.pdbx_description
1 polymer ?
#
loop_
_entity_poly.entity_id
_entity_poly.type
_entity_poly.pdbx_seq_one_letter_code
_entity_poly.pdbx_strand_id
1 'polypeptide(L)' 'MMQNITLSLNSELLRDARVLAAQRGTSVSKLLAAELERLVYDDQAYLRARDQALDSLDQGLSLGGVRPDRSSLHER' A
#
# COMPACT_ATOMS: atom_id res chain seq x y z
N MET A 1 17.40 -0.50 -8.26
CA MET A 1 17.70 -0.58 -9.72
C MET A 1 16.38 -0.71 -10.47
N MET A 2 16.21 -0.05 -11.61
CA MET A 2 15.02 -0.21 -12.46
C MET A 2 15.27 -1.26 -13.54
N GLN A 3 14.26 -2.09 -13.82
CA GLN A 3 14.28 -3.08 -14.88
C GLN A 3 13.13 -2.79 -15.85
N ASN A 4 13.41 -2.89 -17.15
CA ASN A 4 12.42 -2.66 -18.20
C ASN A 4 11.77 -3.99 -18.60
N ILE A 5 10.46 -3.95 -18.82
CA ILE A 5 9.67 -5.11 -19.27
C ILE A 5 8.96 -4.70 -20.56
N THR A 6 9.05 -5.55 -21.59
CA THR A 6 8.30 -5.39 -22.84
C THR A 6 7.00 -6.17 -22.75
N LEU A 7 5.87 -5.52 -23.05
CA LEU A 7 4.54 -6.13 -23.00
C LEU A 7 3.89 -6.09 -24.39
N SER A 8 3.30 -7.22 -24.78
CA SER A 8 2.42 -7.30 -25.94
C SER A 8 0.99 -7.06 -25.48
N LEU A 9 0.42 -5.92 -25.89
CA LEU A 9 -0.95 -5.53 -25.56
C LEU A 9 -1.80 -5.49 -26.84
N ASN A 10 -3.10 -5.77 -26.71
CA ASN A 10 -4.00 -5.58 -27.84
C ASN A 10 -4.05 -4.07 -28.20
N SER A 11 -4.30 -3.77 -29.48
CA SER A 11 -4.27 -2.40 -30.00
C SER A 11 -5.35 -1.48 -29.42
N GLU A 12 -6.54 -2.02 -29.16
CA GLU A 12 -7.69 -1.29 -28.60
C GLU A 12 -7.42 -0.88 -27.14
N LEU A 13 -6.97 -1.81 -26.31
CA LEU A 13 -6.55 -1.62 -24.93
C LEU A 13 -5.42 -0.60 -24.85
N LEU A 14 -4.44 -0.67 -25.74
CA LEU A 14 -3.35 0.31 -25.75
C LEU A 14 -3.85 1.72 -26.15
N ARG A 15 -4.88 1.82 -26.99
CA ARG A 15 -5.52 3.10 -27.32
C ARG A 15 -6.23 3.67 -26.09
N ASP A 16 -7.03 2.86 -25.42
CA ASP A 16 -7.80 3.30 -24.26
C ASP A 16 -6.89 3.64 -23.08
N ALA A 17 -5.81 2.86 -22.88
CA ALA A 17 -4.77 3.18 -21.90
C ALA A 17 -4.08 4.51 -22.17
N ARG A 18 -3.84 4.86 -23.45
CA ARG A 18 -3.27 6.18 -23.81
C ARG A 18 -4.22 7.32 -23.48
N VAL A 19 -5.51 7.16 -23.77
CA VAL A 19 -6.53 8.16 -23.42
C VAL A 19 -6.59 8.35 -21.91
N LEU A 20 -6.65 7.26 -21.15
CA LEU A 20 -6.68 7.29 -19.70
C LEU A 20 -5.42 7.94 -19.10
N ALA A 21 -4.24 7.58 -19.63
CA ALA A 21 -2.98 8.16 -19.19
C ALA A 21 -2.94 9.67 -19.46
N ALA A 22 -3.38 10.12 -20.63
CA ALA A 22 -3.45 11.54 -20.97
C ALA A 22 -4.42 12.30 -20.05
N GLN A 23 -5.61 11.75 -19.78
CA GLN A 23 -6.59 12.33 -18.85
C GLN A 23 -6.00 12.50 -17.43
N ARG A 24 -5.12 11.59 -17.02
CA ARG A 24 -4.45 11.62 -15.70
C ARG A 24 -3.11 12.37 -15.72
N GLY A 25 -2.73 12.99 -16.84
CA GLY A 25 -1.45 13.70 -16.96
C GLY A 25 -0.22 12.80 -16.78
N THR A 26 -0.31 11.53 -17.17
CA THR A 26 0.74 10.52 -16.99
C THR A 26 1.04 9.77 -18.30
N SER A 27 2.08 8.93 -18.29
CA SER A 27 2.39 8.04 -19.42
C SER A 27 1.75 6.66 -19.21
N VAL A 28 1.57 5.90 -20.30
CA VAL A 28 1.06 4.52 -20.22
C VAL A 28 1.97 3.65 -19.35
N SER A 29 3.29 3.76 -19.50
CA SER A 29 4.24 3.01 -18.68
C SER A 29 4.14 3.36 -17.20
N LYS A 30 3.96 4.65 -16.86
CA LYS A 30 3.80 5.07 -15.46
C LYS A 30 2.46 4.64 -14.88
N LEU A 31 1.39 4.62 -15.68
CA LEU A 31 0.09 4.09 -15.30
C LEU A 31 0.17 2.58 -15.01
N LEU A 32 0.82 1.81 -15.89
CA LEU A 32 1.01 0.37 -15.70
C LEU A 32 1.90 0.04 -14.52
N ALA A 33 2.98 0.82 -14.31
CA ALA A 33 3.85 0.65 -13.15
C ALA A 33 3.09 0.88 -11.85
N ALA A 34 2.30 1.96 -11.76
CA ALA A 34 1.48 2.25 -10.58
C ALA A 34 0.44 1.16 -10.30
N GLU A 35 -0.19 0.61 -11.35
CA GLU A 35 -1.15 -0.48 -11.17
C GLU A 35 -0.46 -1.79 -10.73
N LEU A 36 0.73 -2.09 -11.27
CA LEU A 36 1.51 -3.24 -10.84
C LEU A 36 1.97 -3.11 -9.38
N GLU A 37 2.44 -1.91 -9.00
CA GLU A 37 2.77 -1.59 -7.60
C GLU A 37 1.56 -1.80 -6.70
N ARG A 38 0.37 -1.35 -7.11
CA ARG A 38 -0.87 -1.55 -6.36
C ARG A 38 -1.22 -3.03 -6.21
N LEU A 39 -1.13 -3.82 -7.28
CA LEU A 39 -1.43 -5.26 -7.23
C LEU A 39 -0.48 -6.02 -6.31
N VAL A 40 0.83 -5.78 -6.42
CA VAL A 40 1.83 -6.36 -5.51
C VAL A 40 1.60 -5.86 -4.09
N TYR A 41 1.18 -4.60 -3.95
CA TYR A 41 0.91 -4.03 -2.65
C TYR A 41 -0.27 -4.73 -1.98
N ASP A 42 -1.37 -4.92 -2.70
CA ASP A 42 -2.59 -5.54 -2.17
C ASP A 42 -2.35 -7.00 -1.80
N ASP A 43 -1.58 -7.74 -2.59
CA ASP A 43 -1.19 -9.13 -2.29
C ASP A 43 -0.38 -9.24 -0.98
N GLN A 44 0.48 -8.26 -0.72
CA GLN A 44 1.35 -8.24 0.47
C GLN A 44 0.77 -7.42 1.63
N ALA A 45 -0.44 -6.87 1.50
CA ALA A 45 -1.00 -5.94 2.47
C ALA A 45 -1.12 -6.58 3.87
N TYR A 46 -1.65 -7.80 3.93
CA TYR A 46 -1.80 -8.52 5.20
C TYR A 46 -0.46 -8.80 5.87
N LEU A 47 0.50 -9.35 5.13
CA LEU A 47 1.81 -9.73 5.69
C LEU A 47 2.54 -8.50 6.23
N ARG A 48 2.51 -7.38 5.50
CA ARG A 48 3.14 -6.14 5.96
C ARG A 48 2.43 -5.52 7.16
N ALA A 49 1.10 -5.54 7.19
CA ALA A 49 0.34 -5.08 8.36
C ALA A 49 0.66 -5.92 9.59
N ARG A 50 0.77 -7.25 9.43
CA ARG A 50 1.20 -8.16 10.50
C ARG A 50 2.60 -7.81 10.99
N ASP A 51 3.56 -7.67 10.09
CA ASP A 51 4.96 -7.41 10.46
C ASP A 51 5.07 -6.04 11.16
N GLN A 52 4.39 -5.00 10.67
CA GLN A 52 4.30 -3.70 11.35
C GLN A 52 3.68 -3.80 12.76
N ALA A 53 2.63 -4.60 12.92
CA ALA A 53 2.00 -4.78 14.23
C ALA A 53 2.94 -5.51 15.19
N LEU A 54 3.67 -6.53 14.73
CA LEU A 54 4.66 -7.24 15.53
C LEU A 54 5.82 -6.32 15.93
N ASP A 55 6.35 -5.53 15.01
CA ASP A 55 7.39 -4.54 15.31
C ASP A 55 6.92 -3.51 16.34
N SER A 56 5.65 -3.07 16.24
CA SER A 56 5.06 -2.14 17.20
C SER A 56 4.90 -2.75 18.59
N LEU A 57 4.60 -4.05 18.67
CA LEU A 57 4.53 -4.78 19.94
C LEU A 57 5.91 -4.98 20.56
N ASP A 58 6.94 -5.26 19.75
CA ASP A 58 8.32 -5.46 20.20
C ASP A 58 8.96 -4.15 20.69
N GLN A 59 8.77 -3.06 19.96
CA GLN A 59 9.22 -1.73 20.39
C GLN A 59 8.45 -1.23 21.62
N GLY A 60 7.17 -1.55 21.71
CA GLY A 60 6.25 -1.03 22.71
C GLY A 60 5.87 0.44 22.47
N LEU A 61 4.72 0.85 23.01
CA LEU A 61 4.22 2.21 22.87
C LEU A 61 4.52 3.02 24.14
N SER A 62 5.16 4.18 23.99
CA SER A 62 5.28 5.15 25.08
C SER A 62 4.00 5.97 25.20
N LEU A 63 3.00 5.39 25.87
CA LEU A 63 1.66 5.99 26.03
C LEU A 63 1.62 7.07 27.11
N GLY A 64 2.72 7.26 27.85
CA GLY A 64 2.78 8.18 28.99
C GLY A 64 1.82 7.80 30.13
N GLY A 65 1.85 8.61 31.19
CA GLY A 65 0.97 8.43 32.35
C GLY A 65 1.37 7.27 33.27
N VAL A 66 0.60 7.11 34.34
CA VAL A 66 0.73 6.00 35.29
C VAL A 66 -0.32 4.95 34.94
N ARG A 67 0.06 3.68 34.91
CA ARG A 67 -0.87 2.58 34.68
C ARG A 67 -1.99 2.63 35.73
N PRO A 68 -3.26 2.84 35.34
CA PRO A 68 -4.37 2.84 36.28
C PRO A 68 -4.63 1.43 36.80
N ASP A 69 -5.17 1.31 38.01
CA ASP A 69 -5.67 0.04 38.50
C ASP A 69 -6.93 -0.38 37.73
N ARG A 70 -7.20 -1.68 37.67
CA ARG A 70 -8.34 -2.20 36.89
C ARG A 70 -9.69 -1.68 37.39
N SER A 71 -9.83 -1.48 38.70
CA SER A 71 -11.08 -1.02 39.33
C SER A 71 -11.42 0.41 38.92
N SER A 72 -10.44 1.33 38.91
CA SER A 72 -10.68 2.72 38.51
C SER A 72 -11.12 2.90 37.05
N LEU A 73 -10.86 1.93 36.18
CA LEU A 73 -11.32 1.94 34.79
C LEU A 73 -12.78 1.49 34.62
N HIS A 74 -13.32 0.68 35.55
CA HIS A 74 -14.66 0.09 35.44
C HIS A 74 -15.77 1.07 35.85
N GLU A 75 -15.47 2.05 36.69
CA GLU A 75 -16.44 2.99 37.25
C GLU A 75 -16.76 4.20 36.36
N ARG A 76 -16.24 4.24 35.12
CA ARG A 76 -16.42 5.35 34.17
C ARG A 76 -17.64 5.21 33.27
#